data_AF-A0A9D0Z9W4-F1
#
_entry.id   AF-A0A9D0Z9W4-F1
#
_cell.length_a   1.000
_cell.length_b   1.000
_cell.length_c   1.000
_cell.angle_alpha   90.00
_cell.angle_beta   90.00
_cell.angle_gamma   90.00
#
_symmetry.space_group_name_H-M   'P 1'
#
loop_
_entity.id
_entity.type
_entity.pdbx_description
1 polymer ?
#
loop_
_entity_poly.entity_id
_entity_poly.type
_entity_poly.pdbx_seq_one_letter_code
_entity_poly.pdbx_strand_id
1 'polypeptide(L)'
;MKFSHVLRRVLSGLSWLLLAAVCACTFYLVAVMGEQPQTADEASPSPVPTVLPTPAPLSQAAPLTSEQAQASFPAPLLALAGESPQSAEAQDLRVGTTACRVVTLTYVRADGSQVRCVSATPAAYLNTLTGAGFAPAAMDGARLRGLDALRLTGGGAGALLAQDGDVIYLLLGPDDPQSLQALGEATL
;
A
#
# COMPACT_ATOMS: atom_id res chain seq x y z
N MET A 1 2.98 27.85 -60.92
CA MET A 1 3.13 26.49 -60.35
C MET A 1 4.08 26.51 -59.14
N LYS A 2 3.65 27.01 -57.97
CA LYS A 2 4.47 27.08 -56.73
C LYS A 2 3.84 26.40 -55.50
N PHE A 3 2.56 26.03 -55.56
CA PHE A 3 1.82 25.44 -54.44
C PHE A 3 2.17 23.97 -54.14
N SER A 4 2.67 23.22 -55.14
CA SER A 4 2.99 21.79 -54.95
C SER A 4 4.21 21.55 -54.06
N HIS A 5 5.18 22.47 -54.03
CA HIS A 5 6.41 22.31 -53.25
C HIS A 5 6.21 22.55 -51.75
N VAL A 6 5.36 23.51 -51.38
CA VAL A 6 5.04 23.80 -49.98
C VAL A 6 4.16 22.69 -49.41
N LEU A 7 3.15 22.25 -50.17
CA LEU A 7 2.28 21.14 -49.76
C LEU A 7 3.07 19.83 -49.59
N ARG A 8 4.05 19.52 -50.47
CA ARG A 8 4.94 18.37 -50.29
C ARG A 8 5.83 18.48 -49.05
N ARG A 9 6.34 19.68 -48.72
CA ARG A 9 7.16 19.87 -47.51
C ARG A 9 6.34 19.73 -46.23
N VAL A 10 5.11 20.22 -46.23
CA VAL A 10 4.20 20.07 -45.09
C VAL A 10 3.75 18.61 -44.94
N LEU A 11 3.40 17.92 -46.04
CA LEU A 11 3.09 16.48 -46.00
C LEU A 11 4.30 15.65 -45.56
N SER A 12 5.51 15.99 -46.02
CA SER A 12 6.74 15.32 -45.63
C SER A 12 7.09 15.56 -44.16
N GLY A 13 6.85 16.76 -43.64
CA GLY A 13 7.05 17.09 -42.23
C GLY A 13 6.04 16.35 -41.35
N LEU A 14 4.77 16.32 -41.75
CA LEU A 14 3.73 15.56 -41.06
C LEU A 14 4.03 14.05 -41.10
N SER A 15 4.49 13.53 -42.24
CA SER A 15 4.90 12.13 -42.39
C SER A 15 6.10 11.78 -41.51
N TRP A 16 7.08 12.68 -41.36
CA TRP A 16 8.22 12.47 -40.48
C TRP A 16 7.81 12.46 -39.00
N LEU A 17 6.88 13.34 -38.62
CA LEU A 17 6.38 13.43 -37.26
C LEU A 17 5.54 12.19 -36.90
N LEU A 18 4.74 11.70 -37.85
CA LEU A 18 3.96 10.47 -37.69
C LEU A 18 4.88 9.24 -37.64
N LEU A 19 5.94 9.20 -38.45
CA LEU A 19 6.95 8.13 -38.39
C LEU A 19 7.70 8.14 -37.05
N ALA A 20 8.09 9.31 -36.55
CA ALA A 20 8.75 9.44 -35.26
C ALA A 20 7.84 8.99 -34.10
N ALA A 21 6.55 9.34 -34.15
CA ALA A 21 5.57 8.89 -33.17
C ALA A 21 5.37 7.36 -33.20
N VAL A 22 5.27 6.77 -34.40
CA VAL A 22 5.19 5.31 -34.57
C VAL A 22 6.46 4.64 -34.05
N CYS A 23 7.65 5.17 -34.36
CA CYS A 23 8.92 4.66 -33.84
C CYS A 23 8.96 4.72 -32.30
N ALA A 24 8.54 5.83 -31.70
CA ALA A 24 8.47 5.98 -30.25
C ALA A 24 7.48 5.00 -29.62
N CYS A 25 6.30 4.80 -30.23
CA CYS A 25 5.34 3.79 -29.81
C CYS A 25 5.89 2.36 -29.94
N THR A 26 6.55 2.02 -31.05
CA THR A 26 7.16 0.69 -31.20
C THR A 26 8.30 0.47 -30.22
N PHE A 27 9.11 1.49 -29.94
CA PHE A 27 10.17 1.39 -28.93
C PHE A 27 9.58 1.23 -27.52
N TYR A 28 8.51 1.97 -27.20
CA TYR A 28 7.78 1.81 -25.96
C TYR A 28 7.19 0.40 -25.83
N LEU A 29 6.59 -0.14 -26.90
CA LEU A 29 6.07 -1.51 -26.91
C LEU A 29 7.19 -2.55 -26.78
N VAL A 30 8.35 -2.39 -27.41
CA VAL A 30 9.50 -3.30 -27.26
C VAL A 30 10.12 -3.21 -25.86
N ALA A 31 10.21 -2.01 -25.27
CA ALA A 31 10.73 -1.84 -23.92
C ALA A 31 9.80 -2.42 -22.85
N VAL A 32 8.48 -2.35 -23.07
CA VAL A 32 7.46 -2.84 -22.13
C VAL A 32 7.11 -4.33 -22.36
N MET A 33 7.20 -4.84 -23.58
CA MET A 33 6.88 -6.24 -23.94
C MET A 33 8.12 -7.13 -24.17
N GLY A 34 9.33 -6.55 -24.21
CA GLY A 34 10.58 -7.27 -24.44
C GLY A 34 11.09 -8.07 -23.24
N GLU A 35 10.47 -7.91 -22.07
CA GLU A 35 10.66 -8.84 -20.96
C GLU A 35 9.68 -10.02 -21.10
N GLN A 36 9.97 -10.91 -22.04
CA GLN A 36 9.57 -12.30 -21.92
C GLN A 36 10.80 -13.19 -21.75
N PRO A 37 10.85 -14.00 -20.67
CA PRO A 37 11.98 -14.86 -20.38
C PRO A 37 11.98 -16.09 -21.29
N GLN A 38 13.21 -16.52 -21.62
CA GLN A 38 13.62 -17.91 -21.85
C GLN A 38 12.98 -18.65 -23.04
N THR A 39 13.69 -18.63 -24.16
CA THR A 39 13.78 -19.82 -25.02
C THR A 39 14.96 -20.66 -24.53
N ALA A 40 14.63 -21.78 -23.91
CA ALA A 40 15.54 -22.90 -23.73
C ALA A 40 15.84 -23.51 -25.10
N ASP A 41 17.12 -23.77 -25.41
CA ASP A 41 17.47 -25.10 -25.89
C ASP A 41 18.94 -25.47 -25.61
N GLU A 42 19.08 -26.75 -25.29
CA GLU A 42 20.25 -27.64 -25.29
C GLU A 42 21.32 -27.63 -24.18
N ALA A 43 21.42 -28.85 -23.62
CA ALA A 43 22.58 -29.56 -23.08
C ALA A 43 22.97 -29.34 -21.60
N SER A 44 22.45 -30.23 -20.75
CA SER A 44 23.10 -30.62 -19.48
C SER A 44 24.58 -30.93 -19.70
N PRO A 45 25.44 -30.48 -18.78
CA PRO A 45 25.81 -31.37 -17.69
C PRO A 45 25.53 -30.74 -16.34
N SER A 46 25.06 -31.51 -15.36
CA SER A 46 24.99 -31.08 -13.97
C SER A 46 26.37 -30.62 -13.48
N PRO A 47 26.46 -29.41 -12.93
CA PRO A 47 27.00 -29.33 -11.58
C PRO A 47 26.18 -28.39 -10.69
N VAL A 48 25.98 -28.84 -9.45
CA VAL A 48 25.72 -28.09 -8.20
C VAL A 48 24.85 -26.82 -8.32
N PRO A 49 23.64 -26.77 -7.73
CA PRO A 49 22.84 -25.56 -7.76
C PRO A 49 23.59 -24.45 -7.02
N THR A 50 24.24 -23.56 -7.79
CA THR A 50 24.60 -22.23 -7.32
C THR A 50 23.28 -21.52 -7.16
N VAL A 51 22.78 -21.51 -5.92
CA VAL A 51 21.69 -20.65 -5.49
C VAL A 51 22.14 -19.24 -5.86
N LEU A 52 21.61 -18.70 -6.97
CA LEU A 52 21.61 -17.25 -7.16
C LEU A 52 21.06 -16.66 -5.86
N PRO A 53 21.63 -15.59 -5.31
CA PRO A 53 20.95 -14.84 -4.26
C PRO A 53 19.64 -14.35 -4.87
N THR A 54 18.56 -15.12 -4.64
CA THR A 54 17.21 -14.58 -4.60
C THR A 54 17.34 -13.32 -3.77
N PRO A 55 16.96 -12.12 -4.28
CA PRO A 55 16.84 -10.97 -3.40
C PRO A 55 15.90 -11.43 -2.29
N ALA A 56 16.47 -11.65 -1.10
CA ALA A 56 15.71 -12.08 0.04
C ALA A 56 14.54 -11.10 0.16
N PRO A 57 13.29 -11.56 0.36
CA PRO A 57 12.26 -10.66 0.83
C PRO A 57 12.86 -9.94 2.03
N LEU A 58 12.94 -8.60 1.96
CA LEU A 58 13.42 -7.74 3.05
C LEU A 58 12.91 -8.36 4.34
N SER A 59 13.82 -8.88 5.16
CA SER A 59 13.55 -9.79 6.28
C SER A 59 12.11 -9.71 6.75
N GLN A 60 11.27 -10.66 6.31
CA GLN A 60 10.02 -10.92 7.00
C GLN A 60 10.44 -11.38 8.39
N ALA A 61 10.47 -10.44 9.34
CA ALA A 61 10.55 -10.76 10.75
C ALA A 61 9.48 -11.82 10.99
N ALA A 62 9.83 -12.88 11.73
CA ALA A 62 8.87 -13.94 12.04
C ALA A 62 7.53 -13.32 12.49
N PRO A 63 6.38 -13.84 12.03
CA PRO A 63 5.08 -13.30 12.40
C PRO A 63 5.04 -13.19 13.93
N LEU A 64 4.80 -11.98 14.43
CA LEU A 64 4.78 -11.75 15.86
C LEU A 64 3.54 -12.40 16.45
N THR A 65 3.65 -12.93 17.67
CA THR A 65 2.44 -13.19 18.46
C THR A 65 1.83 -11.85 18.89
N SER A 66 0.53 -11.83 19.18
CA SER A 66 -0.13 -10.63 19.70
C SER A 66 0.54 -10.08 20.97
N GLU A 67 1.08 -10.98 21.80
CA GLU A 67 1.80 -10.61 23.03
C GLU A 67 3.15 -9.95 22.72
N GLN A 68 3.91 -10.47 21.75
CA GLN A 68 5.15 -9.85 21.29
C GLN A 68 4.89 -8.50 20.63
N ALA A 69 3.83 -8.40 19.83
CA ALA A 69 3.40 -7.15 19.22
C ALA A 69 3.08 -6.11 20.31
N GLN A 70 2.32 -6.49 21.35
CA GLN A 70 2.00 -5.63 22.47
C GLN A 70 3.25 -5.22 23.27
N ALA A 71 4.19 -6.14 23.50
CA ALA A 71 5.45 -5.83 24.18
C ALA A 71 6.35 -4.88 23.37
N SER A 72 6.19 -4.82 22.05
CA SER A 72 6.95 -3.94 21.15
C SER A 72 6.38 -2.51 21.05
N PHE A 73 5.22 -2.24 21.65
CA PHE A 73 4.51 -0.97 21.55
C PHE A 73 4.27 -0.35 22.93
N PRO A 74 4.49 0.97 23.11
CA PRO A 74 4.47 1.59 24.44
C PRO A 74 3.07 1.80 25.03
N ALA A 75 2.01 1.58 24.26
CA ALA A 75 0.62 1.78 24.66
C ALA A 75 -0.23 0.54 24.32
N PRO A 76 -1.48 0.45 24.81
CA PRO A 76 -2.38 -0.61 24.36
C PRO A 76 -2.55 -0.56 22.84
N LEU A 77 -2.44 -1.72 22.19
CA LEU A 77 -2.68 -1.85 20.76
C LEU A 77 -4.17 -1.75 20.45
N LEU A 78 -4.51 -1.12 19.33
CA LEU A 78 -5.82 -1.25 18.71
C LEU A 78 -6.03 -2.71 18.29
N ALA A 79 -7.07 -3.33 18.83
CA ALA A 79 -7.44 -4.71 18.52
C ALA A 79 -8.97 -4.86 18.42
N LEU A 80 -9.44 -5.90 17.72
CA LEU A 80 -10.86 -6.27 17.75
C LEU A 80 -11.17 -7.07 19.02
N ALA A 81 -12.23 -6.71 19.73
CA ALA A 81 -12.65 -7.37 20.96
C ALA A 81 -13.05 -8.83 20.70
N GLY A 82 -12.46 -9.75 21.47
CA GLY A 82 -12.81 -11.18 21.40
C GLY A 82 -12.31 -11.91 20.15
N GLU A 83 -11.50 -11.26 19.31
CA GLU A 83 -10.94 -11.86 18.09
C GLU A 83 -9.42 -11.95 18.19
N SER A 84 -8.87 -13.07 17.73
CA SER A 84 -7.42 -13.25 17.57
C SER A 84 -7.00 -12.82 16.17
N PRO A 85 -5.99 -11.95 16.03
CA PRO A 85 -5.48 -11.58 14.72
C PRO A 85 -4.85 -12.80 14.03
N GLN A 86 -4.98 -12.85 12.71
CA GLN A 86 -4.30 -13.86 11.89
C GLN A 86 -2.80 -13.59 11.79
N SER A 87 -2.41 -12.32 11.77
CA SER A 87 -1.02 -11.90 11.79
C SER A 87 -0.82 -10.62 12.59
N ALA A 88 0.37 -10.49 13.17
CA ALA A 88 0.83 -9.26 13.80
C ALA A 88 2.22 -8.89 13.26
N GLU A 89 2.38 -7.62 12.92
CA GLU A 89 3.62 -7.07 12.37
C GLU A 89 3.99 -5.81 13.14
N ALA A 90 5.28 -5.67 13.47
CA ALA A 90 5.83 -4.45 14.03
C ALA A 90 6.96 -3.95 13.14
N GLN A 91 6.94 -2.67 12.83
CA GLN A 91 7.93 -2.04 11.96
C GLN A 91 8.29 -0.65 12.48
N ASP A 92 9.53 -0.24 12.20
CA ASP A 92 9.96 1.14 12.35
C ASP A 92 9.91 1.82 10.99
N LEU A 93 9.16 2.92 10.90
CA LEU A 93 9.05 3.75 9.72
C LEU A 93 9.71 5.10 9.98
N ARG A 94 10.39 5.66 9.00
CA ARG A 94 10.90 7.02 9.09
C ARG A 94 9.98 7.99 8.34
N VAL A 95 9.42 8.95 9.07
CA VAL A 95 8.52 9.98 8.54
C VAL A 95 9.20 11.34 8.68
N GLY A 96 9.74 11.84 7.57
CA GLY A 96 10.65 12.97 7.61
C GLY A 96 11.90 12.65 8.43
N THR A 97 12.13 13.38 9.51
CA THR A 97 13.23 13.14 10.46
C THR A 97 12.82 12.29 11.67
N THR A 98 11.53 11.94 11.78
CA THR A 98 10.97 11.27 12.96
C THR A 98 10.87 9.77 12.72
N ALA A 99 11.33 8.97 13.68
CA ALA A 99 11.10 7.52 13.68
C ALA A 99 9.75 7.22 14.31
N CYS A 100 8.93 6.43 13.62
CA CYS A 100 7.62 5.98 14.07
C CYS A 100 7.63 4.46 14.24
N ARG A 101 7.28 3.97 15.43
CA ARG A 101 6.94 2.56 15.62
C ARG A 101 5.50 2.37 15.14
N VAL A 102 5.28 1.35 14.33
CA VAL A 102 3.96 0.98 13.82
C VAL A 102 3.75 -0.51 14.08
N VAL A 103 2.62 -0.85 14.69
CA VAL A 103 2.16 -2.22 14.86
C VAL A 103 0.85 -2.39 14.11
N THR A 104 0.78 -3.41 13.27
CA THR A 104 -0.43 -3.77 12.53
C THR A 104 -0.90 -5.16 12.94
N LEU A 105 -2.14 -5.26 13.36
CA LEU A 105 -2.86 -6.51 13.56
C LEU A 105 -3.82 -6.71 12.38
N THR A 106 -3.71 -7.85 11.70
CA THR A 106 -4.57 -8.18 10.56
C THR A 106 -5.54 -9.31 10.93
N TYR A 107 -6.81 -9.08 10.63
CA TYR A 107 -7.92 -10.01 10.85
C TYR A 107 -8.54 -10.36 9.50
N VAL A 108 -8.87 -11.64 9.31
CA VAL A 108 -9.68 -12.09 8.19
C VAL A 108 -11.06 -12.44 8.70
N ARG A 109 -12.07 -11.82 8.10
CA ARG A 109 -13.49 -12.02 8.42
C ARG A 109 -14.01 -13.28 7.74
N ALA A 110 -15.19 -13.73 8.16
CA ALA A 110 -15.83 -14.93 7.64
C ALA A 110 -16.13 -14.87 6.13
N ASP A 111 -16.31 -13.66 5.58
CA ASP A 111 -16.51 -13.42 4.14
C ASP A 111 -15.20 -13.30 3.35
N GLY A 112 -14.05 -13.51 4.00
CA GLY A 112 -12.72 -13.38 3.41
C GLY A 112 -12.20 -11.95 3.33
N SER A 113 -12.98 -10.94 3.75
CA SER A 113 -12.51 -9.56 3.82
C SER A 113 -11.44 -9.39 4.92
N GLN A 114 -10.52 -8.44 4.70
CA GLN A 114 -9.47 -8.13 5.66
C GLN A 114 -9.81 -6.85 6.43
N VAL A 115 -9.60 -6.90 7.74
CA VAL A 115 -9.63 -5.74 8.64
C VAL A 115 -8.25 -5.58 9.25
N ARG A 116 -7.72 -4.36 9.25
CA ARG A 116 -6.40 -4.05 9.81
C ARG A 116 -6.55 -3.03 10.93
N CYS A 117 -6.05 -3.37 12.10
CA CYS A 117 -5.93 -2.46 13.23
C CYS A 117 -4.47 -2.01 13.33
N VAL A 118 -4.23 -0.72 13.18
CA VAL A 118 -2.91 -0.11 13.20
C VAL A 118 -2.77 0.76 14.43
N SER A 119 -1.68 0.55 15.18
CA SER A 119 -1.25 1.42 16.27
C SER A 119 0.10 2.02 15.91
N ALA A 120 0.23 3.34 15.96
CA ALA A 120 1.45 4.03 15.58
C ALA A 120 1.81 5.14 16.56
N THR A 121 3.11 5.37 16.76
CA THR A 121 3.61 6.48 17.58
C THR A 121 4.99 6.90 17.07
N PRO A 122 5.34 8.20 17.04
CA PRO A 122 4.55 9.35 17.47
C PRO A 122 3.49 9.79 16.43
N ALA A 123 2.72 10.83 16.74
CA ALA A 123 1.67 11.42 15.91
C ALA A 123 2.16 11.88 14.52
N ALA A 124 3.47 12.02 14.33
CA ALA A 124 4.09 12.24 13.03
C ALA A 124 3.68 11.18 11.98
N TYR A 125 3.26 9.98 12.40
CA TYR A 125 2.72 8.94 11.51
C TYR A 125 1.56 9.44 10.64
N LEU A 126 0.75 10.41 11.10
CA LEU A 126 -0.35 10.98 10.34
C LEU A 126 0.06 11.50 8.95
N ASN A 127 1.29 12.01 8.82
CA ASN A 127 1.81 12.51 7.54
C ASN A 127 1.91 11.41 6.47
N THR A 128 2.01 10.15 6.88
CA THR A 128 2.02 9.00 5.95
C THR A 128 0.65 8.78 5.31
N LEU A 129 -0.44 9.06 6.05
CA LEU A 129 -1.81 8.90 5.57
C LEU A 129 -2.13 9.91 4.48
N THR A 130 -1.71 11.16 4.68
CA THR A 130 -1.82 12.20 3.66
C THR A 130 -1.04 11.83 2.40
N GLY A 131 0.19 11.33 2.55
CA GLY A 131 1.00 10.85 1.42
C GLY A 131 0.38 9.64 0.68
N ALA A 132 -0.37 8.79 1.40
CA ALA A 132 -1.12 7.67 0.85
C ALA A 132 -2.48 8.07 0.22
N GLY A 133 -2.82 9.37 0.22
CA GLY A 133 -4.04 9.88 -0.39
C GLY A 133 -5.30 9.73 0.47
N PHE A 134 -5.16 9.47 1.78
CA PHE A 134 -6.30 9.55 2.70
C PHE A 134 -6.68 11.00 2.96
N ALA A 135 -7.98 11.28 2.93
CA ALA A 135 -8.56 12.56 3.28
C ALA A 135 -9.72 12.37 4.27
N PRO A 136 -9.94 13.33 5.19
CA PRO A 136 -11.11 13.31 6.06
C PRO A 136 -12.41 13.31 5.27
N ALA A 137 -13.40 12.56 5.75
CA ALA A 137 -14.75 12.52 5.21
C ALA A 137 -15.76 12.73 6.33
N ALA A 138 -16.92 13.29 5.98
CA ALA A 138 -17.98 13.54 6.95
C ALA A 138 -18.54 12.22 7.50
N MET A 139 -18.54 12.09 8.83
CA MET A 139 -19.26 11.06 9.57
C MET A 139 -19.42 11.53 11.01
N ASP A 140 -20.67 11.75 11.44
CA ASP A 140 -20.95 12.26 12.77
C ASP A 140 -20.87 11.15 13.82
N GLY A 141 -20.28 11.46 14.98
CA GLY A 141 -20.27 10.55 16.14
C GLY A 141 -19.40 9.30 15.97
N ALA A 142 -18.46 9.31 15.03
CA ALA A 142 -17.56 8.20 14.80
C ALA A 142 -16.76 7.81 16.06
N ARG A 143 -16.65 6.51 16.34
CA ARG A 143 -15.94 6.00 17.53
C ARG A 143 -14.92 4.94 17.15
N LEU A 144 -13.77 5.00 17.79
CA LEU A 144 -12.73 3.98 17.69
C LEU A 144 -12.09 3.80 19.07
N ARG A 145 -12.13 2.59 19.63
CA ARG A 145 -11.60 2.32 20.98
C ARG A 145 -12.21 3.23 22.06
N GLY A 146 -13.50 3.56 21.91
CA GLY A 146 -14.20 4.53 22.77
C GLY A 146 -13.79 6.00 22.58
N LEU A 147 -12.77 6.29 21.77
CA LEU A 147 -12.33 7.65 21.44
C LEU A 147 -13.18 8.22 20.31
N ASP A 148 -13.27 9.56 20.26
CA ASP A 148 -13.80 10.24 19.08
C ASP A 148 -12.88 10.00 17.88
N ALA A 149 -13.47 9.55 16.78
CA ALA A 149 -12.75 9.19 15.57
C ALA A 149 -13.08 10.12 14.41
N LEU A 150 -12.20 10.14 13.40
CA LEU A 150 -12.41 10.75 12.11
C LEU A 150 -12.52 9.65 11.06
N ARG A 151 -13.56 9.72 10.23
CA ARG A 151 -13.61 8.90 9.02
C ARG A 151 -12.64 9.46 7.99
N LEU A 152 -11.86 8.56 7.41
CA LEU A 152 -11.00 8.83 6.28
C LEU A 152 -11.51 8.06 5.05
N THR A 153 -11.35 8.66 3.88
CA THR A 153 -11.58 8.03 2.58
C THR A 153 -10.35 8.20 1.71
N GLY A 154 -10.09 7.24 0.82
CA GLY A 154 -8.89 7.19 0.00
C GLY A 154 -8.13 5.88 0.20
N GLY A 155 -7.04 5.66 -0.55
CA GLY A 155 -6.21 4.47 -0.37
C GLY A 155 -6.88 3.12 -0.66
N GLY A 156 -8.07 3.11 -1.28
CA GLY A 156 -8.79 1.88 -1.68
C GLY A 156 -9.57 1.17 -0.57
N ALA A 157 -9.71 1.76 0.62
CA ALA A 157 -10.45 1.20 1.75
C ALA A 157 -11.12 2.30 2.61
N GLY A 158 -12.13 1.93 3.39
CA GLY A 158 -12.66 2.80 4.44
C GLY A 158 -11.75 2.78 5.67
N ALA A 159 -11.59 3.93 6.32
CA ALA A 159 -10.76 4.00 7.52
C ALA A 159 -11.32 4.90 8.63
N LEU A 160 -11.06 4.52 9.89
CA LEU A 160 -11.30 5.34 11.07
C LEU A 160 -9.99 5.64 11.76
N LEU A 161 -9.81 6.90 12.12
CA LEU A 161 -8.62 7.42 12.78
C LEU A 161 -9.01 7.99 14.13
N ALA A 162 -8.35 7.57 15.20
CA ALA A 162 -8.38 8.23 16.49
C ALA A 162 -6.97 8.51 16.98
N GLN A 163 -6.85 9.50 17.86
CA GLN A 163 -5.59 9.89 18.46
C GLN A 163 -5.76 10.00 19.98
N ASP A 164 -4.82 9.43 20.71
CA ASP A 164 -4.70 9.57 22.17
C ASP A 164 -3.29 10.03 22.50
N GLY A 165 -3.15 11.32 22.83
CA GLY A 165 -1.85 11.96 22.99
C GLY A 165 -0.98 11.82 21.75
N ASP A 166 0.10 11.05 21.85
CA ASP A 166 1.07 10.81 20.77
C ASP A 166 0.89 9.45 20.07
N VAL A 167 -0.17 8.72 20.40
CA VAL A 167 -0.53 7.44 19.79
C VAL A 167 -1.65 7.65 18.78
N ILE A 168 -1.46 7.09 17.60
CA ILE A 168 -2.43 7.07 16.50
C ILE A 168 -3.00 5.66 16.40
N TYR A 169 -4.32 5.58 16.38
CA TYR A 169 -5.08 4.38 16.12
C TYR A 169 -5.79 4.51 14.77
N LEU A 170 -5.56 3.55 13.89
CA LEU A 170 -6.15 3.54 12.55
C LEU A 170 -6.75 2.16 12.28
N LEU A 171 -8.06 2.12 12.07
CA LEU A 171 -8.78 0.96 11.59
C LEU A 171 -8.95 1.07 10.08
N LEU A 172 -8.53 0.07 9.32
CA LEU A 172 -8.83 -0.05 7.89
C LEU A 172 -9.74 -1.25 7.67
N GLY A 173 -10.78 -1.06 6.86
CA GLY A 173 -11.76 -2.11 6.57
C GLY A 173 -12.68 -1.74 5.42
N PRO A 174 -13.96 -2.19 5.45
CA PRO A 174 -14.90 -1.91 4.38
C PRO A 174 -15.13 -0.40 4.21
N ASP A 175 -15.40 0.03 2.98
CA ASP A 175 -15.68 1.45 2.67
C ASP A 175 -17.10 1.89 3.08
N ASP A 176 -17.99 0.92 3.33
CA ASP A 176 -19.32 1.16 3.88
C ASP A 176 -19.24 1.80 5.28
N PRO A 177 -19.77 3.03 5.48
CA PRO A 177 -19.62 3.76 6.73
C PRO A 177 -20.22 3.05 7.95
N GLN A 178 -21.36 2.36 7.79
CA GLN A 178 -22.03 1.69 8.91
C GLN A 178 -21.24 0.48 9.38
N SER A 179 -20.77 -0.35 8.44
CA SER A 179 -19.94 -1.50 8.73
C SER A 179 -18.61 -1.09 9.38
N LEU A 180 -18.02 0.01 8.90
CA LEU A 180 -16.79 0.56 9.45
C LEU A 180 -16.99 1.11 10.87
N GLN A 181 -18.09 1.81 11.14
CA GLN A 181 -18.43 2.27 12.49
C GLN A 181 -18.66 1.11 13.47
N ALA A 182 -19.37 0.06 13.04
CA ALA A 182 -19.59 -1.13 13.86
C ALA A 182 -18.27 -1.82 14.25
N LEU A 183 -17.31 -1.88 13.32
CA LEU A 183 -15.96 -2.35 13.62
C LEU A 183 -15.24 -1.42 14.59
N GLY A 184 -15.35 -0.10 14.41
CA GLY A 184 -14.78 0.90 15.31
C GLY A 184 -15.26 0.75 16.75
N GLU A 185 -16.55 0.50 16.96
CA GLU A 185 -17.15 0.26 18.29
C GLU A 185 -16.73 -1.09 18.90
N ALA A 186 -16.37 -2.07 18.07
CA ALA A 186 -15.89 -3.38 18.51
C ALA A 186 -14.39 -3.39 18.86
N THR A 187 -13.69 -2.26 18.81
CA THR A 187 -12.24 -2.20 19.12
C THR A 187 -11.94 -1.89 20.59
N LEU A 188 -10.77 -2.37 21.04
CA LEU A 188 -10.19 -2.16 22.38
C LEU A 188 -8.78 -1.55 22.30
#